data_AF-A0A2R7NYG9-F1
#
_entry.id   AF-A0A2R7NYG9-F1
#
_cell.length_a   1.000
_cell.length_b   1.000
_cell.length_c   1.000
_cell.angle_alpha   90.00
_cell.angle_beta   90.00
_cell.angle_gamma   90.00
#
_symmetry.space_group_name_H-M   'P 1'
#
loop_
_entity.id
_entity.type
_entity.pdbx_description
1 polymer ?
#
loop_
_entity_poly.entity_id
_entity_poly.type
_entity_poly.pdbx_seq_one_letter_code
_entity_poly.pdbx_strand_id
1 'polypeptide(L)' 'MNPTITHAELIATFKRAEADAAHKFGLIQAAANKGPKAIQAATETAAKAAKRRDSFAKKLGDLGVDLKY' A
#
# COMPACT_ATOMS: atom_id res chain seq x y z
N MET A 1 12.32 24.23 -2.26
CA MET A 1 11.59 23.04 -1.74
C MET A 1 12.30 22.59 -0.48
N ASN A 2 11.63 22.60 0.68
CA ASN A 2 12.26 22.17 1.92
C ASN A 2 12.27 20.64 2.02
N PRO A 3 13.43 20.01 2.27
CA PRO A 3 13.54 18.56 2.34
C PRO A 3 12.68 17.97 3.46
N THR A 4 12.43 18.69 4.55
CA THR A 4 11.58 18.18 5.65
C THR A 4 10.11 18.01 5.26
N ILE A 5 9.59 18.90 4.39
CA ILE A 5 8.19 18.84 3.93
C ILE A 5 8.00 17.63 3.00
N THR A 6 8.99 17.31 2.17
CA THR A 6 8.92 16.15 1.26
C THR A 6 8.97 14.81 2.00
N HIS A 7 9.66 14.72 3.14
CA HIS A 7 9.66 13.50 3.97
C HIS A 7 8.30 13.27 4.63
N ALA A 8 7.69 14.31 5.22
CA ALA A 8 6.37 14.22 5.82
C ALA A 8 5.28 13.79 4.81
N GLU A 9 5.32 14.36 3.60
CA GLU A 9 4.41 14.00 2.50
C GLU A 9 4.63 12.55 2.02
N LEU A 10 5.88 12.10 1.95
CA LEU A 10 6.19 10.72 1.57
C LEU A 10 5.70 9.71 2.62
N ILE A 11 5.87 10.03 3.91
CA ILE A 11 5.34 9.22 5.03
C ILE A 11 3.81 9.19 4.99
N ALA A 12 3.15 10.33 4.77
CA ALA A 12 1.70 10.40 4.65
C ALA A 12 1.20 9.57 3.45
N THR A 13 1.92 9.63 2.33
CA THR A 13 1.62 8.84 1.13
C THR A 13 1.80 7.34 1.39
N PHE A 14 2.86 6.95 2.10
CA PHE A 14 3.08 5.57 2.52
C PHE A 14 1.93 5.05 3.39
N LYS A 15 1.53 5.80 4.43
CA LYS A 15 0.41 5.41 5.31
C LYS A 15 -0.91 5.24 4.54
N ARG A 16 -1.20 6.12 3.57
CA ARG A 16 -2.36 5.96 2.68
C ARG A 16 -2.25 4.70 1.82
N ALA A 17 -1.07 4.40 1.28
CA ALA A 17 -0.84 3.20 0.49
C ALA A 17 -0.96 1.91 1.32
N GLU A 18 -0.54 1.95 2.59
CA GLU A 18 -0.71 0.86 3.53
C GLU A 18 -2.18 0.60 3.84
N ALA A 19 -2.95 1.65 4.16
CA ALA A 19 -4.39 1.56 4.38
C ALA A 19 -5.14 1.06 3.13
N ASP A 20 -4.76 1.54 1.93
CA ASP A 20 -5.31 1.06 0.65
C ASP A 20 -5.02 -0.42 0.42
N ALA A 21 -3.79 -0.87 0.69
CA ALA A 21 -3.44 -2.28 0.58
C ALA A 21 -4.27 -3.13 1.56
N ALA A 22 -4.35 -2.75 2.83
CA ALA A 22 -5.14 -3.44 3.85
C ALA A 22 -6.63 -3.53 3.45
N HIS A 23 -7.20 -2.41 2.98
CA HIS A 23 -8.59 -2.38 2.51
C HIS A 23 -8.82 -3.34 1.33
N LYS A 24 -7.94 -3.33 0.32
CA LYS A 24 -8.05 -4.21 -0.85
C LYS A 24 -7.83 -5.68 -0.51
N PHE A 25 -6.99 -5.99 0.47
CA PHE A 25 -6.90 -7.35 1.02
C PHE A 25 -8.22 -7.79 1.65
N GLY A 26 -8.88 -6.91 2.42
CA GLY A 26 -10.22 -7.19 2.97
C GLY A 26 -11.28 -7.45 1.90
N LEU A 27 -11.19 -6.79 0.74
CA LEU A 27 -12.10 -7.01 -0.39
C LEU A 27 -11.99 -8.41 -1.00
N ILE A 28 -10.88 -9.13 -0.83
CA ILE A 28 -10.73 -10.52 -1.29
C ILE A 28 -11.76 -11.41 -0.59
N GLN A 29 -11.93 -11.25 0.72
CA GLN A 29 -12.91 -12.01 1.48
C GLN A 29 -14.34 -11.63 1.06
N ALA A 30 -14.62 -10.35 0.81
CA ALA A 30 -15.91 -9.93 0.28
C ALA A 30 -16.19 -10.47 -1.13
N ALA A 31 -15.14 -10.65 -1.94
CA ALA A 31 -15.22 -11.23 -3.28
C ALA A 31 -15.46 -12.75 -3.27
N ALA A 32 -15.26 -13.44 -2.14
CA ALA A 32 -15.51 -14.88 -2.02
C ALA A 32 -16.96 -15.25 -2.38
N ASN A 33 -17.92 -14.40 -2.02
CA ASN A 33 -19.34 -14.59 -2.33
C ASN A 33 -19.69 -14.39 -3.81
N LYS A 34 -18.75 -13.90 -4.63
CA LYS A 34 -18.95 -13.59 -6.06
C LYS A 34 -18.28 -14.59 -6.99
N GLY A 35 -17.58 -15.59 -6.45
CA GLY A 35 -16.92 -16.66 -7.20
C GLY A 35 -15.45 -16.42 -7.57
N PRO A 36 -14.79 -17.41 -8.18
CA PRO A 36 -13.33 -17.46 -8.31
C PRO A 36 -12.73 -16.33 -9.16
N LYS A 37 -13.42 -15.89 -10.22
CA LYS A 37 -12.97 -14.76 -11.04
C LYS A 37 -12.94 -13.44 -10.26
N ALA A 38 -13.91 -13.22 -9.36
CA ALA A 38 -13.95 -12.04 -8.52
C ALA A 38 -12.84 -12.05 -7.47
N ILE A 39 -12.57 -13.22 -6.88
CA ILE A 39 -11.44 -13.44 -5.95
C ILE A 39 -10.12 -13.13 -6.66
N GLN A 40 -9.93 -13.62 -7.88
CA GLN A 40 -8.73 -13.37 -8.67
C GLN A 40 -8.53 -11.87 -8.93
N ALA A 41 -9.57 -11.18 -9.41
CA ALA A 41 -9.50 -9.74 -9.66
C ALA A 41 -9.22 -8.91 -8.39
N ALA A 42 -9.84 -9.28 -7.27
CA ALA A 42 -9.59 -8.66 -5.97
C ALA A 42 -8.15 -8.91 -5.50
N THR A 43 -7.64 -10.12 -5.70
CA THR A 43 -6.26 -10.51 -5.34
C THR A 43 -5.23 -9.75 -6.17
N GLU A 44 -5.43 -9.64 -7.49
CA GLU A 44 -4.55 -8.84 -8.35
C GLU A 44 -4.55 -7.36 -7.96
N THR A 45 -5.71 -6.85 -7.54
CA THR A 45 -5.88 -5.46 -7.08
C THR A 45 -5.16 -5.22 -5.76
N ALA A 46 -5.28 -6.16 -4.80
CA ALA A 46 -4.54 -6.13 -3.54
C ALA A 46 -3.03 -6.23 -3.77
N ALA A 47 -2.57 -7.11 -4.67
CA ALA A 47 -1.17 -7.27 -5.01
C ALA A 47 -0.58 -5.98 -5.63
N LYS A 48 -1.32 -5.30 -6.51
CA LYS A 48 -0.89 -4.00 -7.07
C LYS A 48 -0.80 -2.91 -5.99
N ALA A 49 -1.70 -2.90 -5.02
CA ALA A 49 -1.65 -1.97 -3.89
C ALA A 49 -0.47 -2.26 -2.97
N ALA A 50 -0.21 -3.52 -2.65
CA ALA A 50 0.97 -3.94 -1.89
C ALA A 50 2.26 -3.48 -2.57
N LYS A 51 2.42 -3.69 -3.89
CA LYS A 51 3.58 -3.20 -4.64
C LYS A 51 3.76 -1.67 -4.55
N ARG A 52 2.67 -0.90 -4.52
CA ARG A 52 2.73 0.57 -4.34
C ARG A 52 3.23 0.92 -2.94
N ARG A 53 2.69 0.28 -1.89
CA ARG A 53 3.16 0.43 -0.52
C ARG A 53 4.65 0.12 -0.42
N ASP A 54 5.09 -1.00 -0.99
CA ASP A 54 6.49 -1.44 -0.93
C ASP A 54 7.43 -0.50 -1.70
N SER A 55 6.97 0.10 -2.81
CA SER A 55 7.73 1.13 -3.52
C SER A 55 7.92 2.40 -2.67
N PHE A 56 6.90 2.81 -1.91
CA PHE A 56 7.03 3.93 -0.97
C PHE A 56 7.90 3.57 0.24
N ALA A 57 7.79 2.34 0.77
CA ALA A 57 8.68 1.84 1.82
C ALA A 57 10.14 1.89 1.38
N LYS A 58 10.43 1.45 0.15
CA LYS A 58 11.77 1.51 -0.42
C LYS A 58 12.28 2.95 -0.49
N LYS A 59 11.46 3.88 -0.99
CA LYS A 59 11.83 5.31 -1.02
C LYS A 59 12.10 5.89 0.36
N LEU A 60 11.38 5.44 1.39
CA LEU A 60 11.61 5.85 2.78
C LEU A 60 12.90 5.27 3.34
N GLY A 61 13.18 3.98 3.05
CA GLY A 61 14.43 3.33 3.40
C GLY A 61 15.65 3.97 2.72
N ASP A 62 15.55 4.33 1.45
CA ASP A 62 16.60 5.06 0.70
C ASP A 62 16.89 6.44 1.31
N LEU A 63 15.92 7.04 2.02
CA LEU A 63 16.06 8.30 2.76
C LEU A 63 16.53 8.10 4.21
N GLY A 64 16.83 6.87 4.63
CA GLY A 64 17.19 6.55 6.01
C GLY A 64 16.03 6.68 7.01
N VAL A 65 14.79 6.82 6.52
CA VAL A 65 13.59 6.81 7.36
C VAL A 65 13.26 5.35 7.66
N ASP A 66 13.84 4.85 8.74
CA ASP A 66 13.48 3.56 9.32
C ASP A 66 12.09 3.71 9.94
N LEU A 67 11.06 3.36 9.18
CA LEU A 67 9.71 3.24 9.69
C LEU A 67 9.67 2.00 10.60
N LYS A 68 10.10 2.18 11.84
CA LYS A 68 9.89 1.19 12.91
C LYS A 68 8.39 1.05 13.12
N TYR A 69 7.85 -0.05 12.62
CA TYR A 69 6.58 -0.60 13.04
C TYR A 69 6.85 -1.77 13.97
#